data_AF-A0A6G1R932-F1
#
_entry.id   AF-A0A6G1R932-F1
#
_cell.length_a   1.000
_cell.length_b   1.000
_cell.length_c   1.000
_cell.angle_alpha   90.00
_cell.angle_beta   90.00
_cell.angle_gamma   90.00
#
_symmetry.space_group_name_H-M   'P 1'
#
loop_
_entity.id
_entity.type
_entity.pdbx_description
1 polymer ?
#
loop_
_entity_poly.entity_id
_entity_poly.type
_entity_poly.pdbx_seq_one_letter_code
_entity_poly.pdbx_strand_id
1 'polypeptide(L)'
;YVHKNPENCKRFFFRFMNVLVKKRTRYLIPSVGNTVMLLEFQYILCCAVLLRLSKNITLCFPKSYIALIHYWEFLFRSKDHNKELRDTFSIIQDYRPKDAYVAVQNFRFHLCYLAEVLCGTHRKFSVLLDAFKDPDLITSGEAERTVVLCLVMLLNADQVQNSKYRSFLCHHFLQIKMMLRSMRKESPSKVPERLLRVVEQVSDATHLREIAAGLQDLLTERDAEYLVDCRWKWDSAYTQGHLPIRGILYETVNLDRFMTSLDNTEYADELEKELERVHCLEDQKDPLEDIALSKQQKQEQKASAQRHLRRVFYFISLCMRWKRKACSKAEPVAKEGEESVIFKKADIDQTQCDLCGVRFIQSSENYFSRSESMEGDASEPVTPTEISGEKKLNVEGNATSVASEAYIEHRNTSEHKNKNAAYKYYADFFRRKVDPVIYDGLEVVEAIREQTYTQDHLVYKEGSNLCQRKIKENIKKISDAVEEIYERKAWAKGEEIITKHTSKLVDTIEEARKWLKKIDSDRTKEEGFVHDRDLEDEVVCVPAPRGAFERRGAGNGFVGNSDPMFQGREQTVSLFPTVAVQPLNLPVHICCGGLAREQCRGCQ
;
A
#
# COMPACT_ATOMS: atom_id res chain seq x y z
N TYR A 1 3.89 4.97 -10.15
CA TYR A 1 2.93 5.93 -10.74
C TYR A 1 2.14 6.73 -9.69
N VAL A 2 1.50 6.07 -8.71
CA VAL A 2 0.62 6.67 -7.67
C VAL A 2 1.22 7.85 -6.86
N HIS A 3 2.55 7.96 -6.78
CA HIS A 3 3.23 9.05 -6.04
C HIS A 3 3.93 10.07 -6.95
N LYS A 4 3.71 10.01 -8.27
CA LYS A 4 4.12 11.06 -9.20
C LYS A 4 5.62 11.45 -9.07
N ASN A 5 6.47 10.44 -8.86
CA ASN A 5 7.92 10.58 -8.85
C ASN A 5 8.48 9.74 -10.02
N PRO A 6 9.15 10.37 -11.01
CA PRO A 6 9.72 9.67 -12.16
C PRO A 6 10.72 8.56 -11.79
N GLU A 7 11.59 8.79 -10.82
CA GLU A 7 12.60 7.79 -10.37
C GLU A 7 11.93 6.56 -9.77
N ASN A 8 10.91 6.75 -8.93
CA ASN A 8 10.17 5.64 -8.36
C ASN A 8 9.43 4.85 -9.45
N CYS A 9 8.87 5.52 -10.46
CA CYS A 9 8.21 4.85 -11.58
C CYS A 9 9.17 3.90 -12.32
N LYS A 10 10.34 4.44 -12.69
CA LYS A 10 11.46 3.72 -13.30
C LYS A 10 11.91 2.53 -12.44
N ARG A 11 12.15 2.76 -11.15
CA ARG A 11 12.61 1.74 -10.19
C ARG A 11 11.60 0.61 -10.03
N PHE A 12 10.31 0.91 -9.88
CA PHE A 12 9.29 -0.13 -9.76
C PHE A 12 9.14 -0.94 -11.04
N PHE A 13 9.23 -0.29 -12.19
CA PHE A 13 9.23 -0.97 -13.48
C PHE A 13 10.42 -1.93 -13.62
N PHE A 14 11.63 -1.46 -13.34
CA PHE A 14 12.84 -2.29 -13.35
C PHE A 14 12.68 -3.52 -12.45
N ARG A 15 12.15 -3.35 -11.23
CA ARG A 15 11.89 -4.47 -10.31
C ARG A 15 10.88 -5.47 -10.87
N PHE A 16 9.78 -4.97 -11.44
CA PHE A 16 8.74 -5.81 -12.02
C PHE A 16 9.28 -6.62 -13.21
N MET A 17 9.91 -5.95 -14.19
CA MET A 17 10.45 -6.62 -15.38
C MET A 17 11.56 -7.61 -15.03
N ASN A 18 12.40 -7.30 -14.05
CA ASN A 18 13.45 -8.25 -13.62
C ASN A 18 12.90 -9.53 -13.01
N VAL A 19 11.71 -9.52 -12.39
CA VAL A 19 11.06 -10.76 -11.98
C VAL A 19 10.72 -11.61 -13.20
N LEU A 20 10.19 -11.00 -14.26
CA LEU A 20 9.83 -11.69 -15.50
C LEU A 20 11.06 -12.24 -16.23
N VAL A 21 12.11 -11.43 -16.36
CA VAL A 21 13.36 -11.78 -17.03
C VAL A 21 14.13 -12.86 -16.25
N LYS A 22 14.27 -12.73 -14.91
CA LYS A 22 15.10 -13.65 -14.10
C LYS A 22 14.39 -14.93 -13.68
N LYS A 23 13.08 -14.88 -13.38
CA LYS A 23 12.32 -16.00 -12.80
C LYS A 23 11.25 -16.55 -13.74
N ARG A 24 11.48 -16.49 -15.06
CA ARG A 24 10.56 -16.91 -16.13
C ARG A 24 9.76 -18.16 -15.76
N THR A 25 8.56 -17.97 -15.25
CA THR A 25 7.59 -19.02 -14.94
C THR A 25 6.51 -18.92 -16.00
N ARG A 26 6.16 -20.04 -16.66
CA ARG A 26 5.24 -20.04 -17.80
C ARG A 26 3.91 -19.32 -17.52
N TYR A 27 3.49 -19.26 -16.25
CA TYR A 27 2.23 -18.68 -15.81
C TYR A 27 2.27 -17.18 -15.47
N LEU A 28 3.45 -16.54 -15.40
CA LEU A 28 3.59 -15.12 -15.01
C LEU A 28 4.05 -14.21 -16.16
N ILE A 29 4.28 -14.73 -17.37
CA ILE A 29 4.74 -13.93 -18.50
C ILE A 29 3.52 -13.21 -19.12
N PRO A 30 3.50 -11.86 -19.13
CA PRO A 30 2.47 -11.11 -19.86
C PRO A 30 2.52 -11.43 -21.36
N SER A 31 1.41 -11.23 -22.07
CA SER A 31 1.42 -11.31 -23.54
C SER A 31 2.46 -10.34 -24.14
N VAL A 32 2.88 -10.61 -25.39
CA VAL A 32 3.79 -9.72 -26.13
C VAL A 32 3.21 -8.31 -26.18
N GLY A 33 1.95 -8.16 -26.57
CA GLY A 33 1.28 -6.86 -26.62
C GLY A 33 1.29 -6.10 -25.29
N ASN A 34 1.01 -6.78 -24.17
CA ASN A 34 1.06 -6.15 -22.84
C ASN A 34 2.48 -5.74 -22.44
N THR A 35 3.47 -6.57 -22.76
CA THR A 35 4.87 -6.28 -22.48
C THR A 35 5.35 -5.08 -23.29
N VAL A 36 5.05 -5.05 -24.60
CA VAL A 36 5.39 -3.94 -25.50
C VAL A 36 4.73 -2.64 -25.04
N MET A 37 3.45 -2.67 -24.67
CA MET A 37 2.73 -1.52 -24.15
C MET A 37 3.41 -0.92 -22.89
N LEU A 38 3.91 -1.78 -22.00
CA LEU A 38 4.64 -1.35 -20.82
C LEU A 38 6.04 -0.78 -21.16
N LEU A 39 6.74 -1.38 -22.12
CA LEU A 39 8.04 -0.89 -22.59
C LEU A 39 7.90 0.48 -23.28
N GLU A 40 6.92 0.66 -24.16
CA GLU A 40 6.61 1.95 -24.80
C GLU A 40 6.36 3.04 -23.77
N PHE A 41 5.52 2.75 -22.77
CA PHE A 41 5.22 3.69 -21.70
C PHE A 41 6.48 4.15 -20.98
N GLN A 42 7.31 3.21 -20.55
CA GLN A 42 8.53 3.53 -19.79
C GLN A 42 9.56 4.23 -20.65
N TYR A 43 9.69 3.82 -21.91
CA TYR A 43 10.58 4.46 -22.86
C TYR A 43 10.20 5.94 -23.05
N ILE A 44 8.94 6.21 -23.39
CA ILE A 44 8.43 7.57 -23.58
C ILE A 44 8.50 8.40 -22.30
N LEU A 45 8.16 7.84 -21.14
CA LEU A 45 8.26 8.53 -19.85
C LEU A 45 9.71 8.94 -19.55
N CYS A 46 10.66 8.02 -19.70
CA CYS A 46 12.08 8.29 -19.45
C CYS A 46 12.65 9.30 -20.45
N CYS A 47 12.28 9.18 -21.73
CA CYS A 47 12.62 10.16 -22.76
C CYS A 47 12.06 11.55 -22.46
N ALA A 48 10.81 11.67 -22.01
CA ALA A 48 10.22 12.95 -21.62
C ALA A 48 10.97 13.61 -20.45
N VAL A 49 11.39 12.80 -19.46
CA VAL A 49 12.23 13.29 -18.34
C VAL A 49 13.59 13.76 -18.86
N LEU A 50 14.23 13.03 -19.77
CA LEU A 50 15.51 13.42 -20.36
C LEU A 50 15.40 14.71 -21.19
N LEU A 51 14.36 14.84 -22.03
CA LEU A 51 14.08 16.07 -22.78
C LEU A 51 13.99 17.29 -21.84
N ARG A 52 13.38 17.09 -20.66
CA ARG A 52 13.27 18.14 -19.64
C ARG A 52 14.60 18.45 -18.95
N LEU A 53 15.40 17.42 -18.63
CA LEU A 53 16.66 17.59 -17.89
C LEU A 53 17.82 18.06 -18.78
N SER A 54 17.75 17.79 -20.09
CA SER A 54 18.81 18.04 -21.05
C SER A 54 18.28 18.79 -22.27
N LYS A 55 18.50 20.11 -22.30
CA LYS A 55 17.96 21.01 -23.34
C LYS A 55 18.50 20.77 -24.75
N ASN A 56 19.61 20.06 -24.89
CA ASN A 56 20.29 19.82 -26.18
C ASN A 56 19.79 18.56 -26.89
N ILE A 57 18.85 17.82 -26.29
CA ILE A 57 18.35 16.56 -26.84
C ILE A 57 17.15 16.83 -27.76
N THR A 58 17.15 16.22 -28.94
CA THR A 58 15.99 16.16 -29.84
C THR A 58 15.65 14.71 -30.16
N LEU A 59 14.46 14.24 -29.79
CA LEU A 59 14.05 12.84 -29.96
C LEU A 59 13.04 12.69 -31.08
N CYS A 60 13.07 11.55 -31.77
CA CYS A 60 12.15 11.21 -32.86
C CYS A 60 11.10 10.23 -32.35
N PHE A 61 9.82 10.58 -32.46
CA PHE A 61 8.72 9.70 -32.08
C PHE A 61 7.64 9.65 -33.15
N PRO A 62 6.88 8.53 -33.27
CA PRO A 62 5.56 8.55 -33.87
C PRO A 62 4.70 9.57 -33.12
N LYS A 63 3.92 10.38 -33.84
CA LYS A 63 3.10 11.43 -33.20
C LYS A 63 2.15 10.88 -32.13
N SER A 64 1.61 9.67 -32.32
CA SER A 64 0.72 9.02 -31.35
C SER A 64 1.42 8.68 -30.02
N TYR A 65 2.74 8.49 -30.01
CA TYR A 65 3.48 8.15 -28.79
C TYR A 65 3.42 9.29 -27.77
N ILE A 66 3.25 10.54 -28.21
CA ILE A 66 3.07 11.70 -27.32
C ILE A 66 1.74 11.56 -26.56
N ALA A 67 0.70 11.02 -27.21
CA ALA A 67 -0.61 10.79 -26.59
C ALA A 67 -0.59 9.65 -25.56
N LEU A 68 0.39 8.73 -25.61
CA LEU A 68 0.52 7.64 -24.63
C LEU A 68 0.62 8.19 -23.20
N ILE A 69 1.37 9.28 -22.98
CA ILE A 69 1.49 9.89 -21.65
C ILE A 69 0.12 10.29 -21.09
N HIS A 70 -0.72 10.90 -21.92
CA HIS A 70 -2.08 11.29 -21.54
C HIS A 70 -3.01 10.10 -21.34
N TYR A 71 -2.88 9.06 -22.16
CA TYR A 71 -3.66 7.83 -22.02
C TYR A 71 -3.35 7.13 -20.69
N TRP A 72 -2.08 7.02 -20.34
CA TRP A 72 -1.67 6.42 -19.07
C TRP A 72 -2.08 7.28 -17.87
N GLU A 73 -2.05 8.61 -18.02
CA GLU A 73 -2.63 9.49 -17.02
C GLU A 73 -4.10 9.21 -16.78
N PHE A 74 -4.89 9.04 -17.84
CA PHE A 74 -6.29 8.66 -17.73
C PHE A 74 -6.47 7.31 -17.00
N LEU A 75 -5.73 6.27 -17.37
CA LEU A 75 -5.85 4.93 -16.78
C LEU A 75 -5.54 4.91 -15.27
N PHE A 76 -4.61 5.74 -14.82
CA PHE A 76 -4.15 5.75 -13.44
C PHE A 76 -4.73 6.91 -12.61
N ARG A 77 -5.76 7.62 -13.10
CA ARG A 77 -6.51 8.58 -12.28
C ARG A 77 -7.08 7.86 -11.07
N SER A 78 -6.62 8.22 -9.87
CA SER A 78 -7.26 7.74 -8.64
C SER A 78 -8.64 8.37 -8.53
N LYS A 79 -9.63 7.60 -8.05
CA LYS A 79 -10.99 8.09 -7.75
C LYS A 79 -11.04 9.02 -6.52
N ASP A 80 -9.89 9.30 -5.91
CA ASP A 80 -9.79 10.23 -4.78
C ASP A 80 -9.92 11.66 -5.28
N HIS A 81 -11.15 12.19 -5.24
CA HIS A 81 -11.49 13.56 -5.62
C HIS A 81 -10.83 14.65 -4.74
N ASN A 82 -10.15 14.27 -3.64
CA ASN A 82 -9.60 15.21 -2.66
C ASN A 82 -8.10 15.53 -2.82
N LYS A 83 -7.39 14.97 -3.81
CA LYS A 83 -6.01 15.38 -4.14
C LYS A 83 -5.99 16.08 -5.49
N GLU A 84 -5.45 17.30 -5.57
CA GLU A 84 -5.14 17.95 -6.84
C GLU A 84 -4.23 17.04 -7.67
N LEU A 85 -4.80 16.38 -8.67
CA LEU A 85 -4.04 15.51 -9.55
C LEU A 85 -3.28 16.38 -10.56
N ARG A 86 -2.00 16.67 -10.28
CA ARG A 86 -1.09 17.30 -11.27
C ARG A 86 -0.90 16.42 -12.52
N ASP A 87 -1.03 16.97 -13.71
CA ASP A 87 -0.81 16.23 -14.95
C ASP A 87 0.63 15.71 -15.08
N THR A 88 0.85 14.73 -15.95
CA THR A 88 2.17 14.07 -16.06
C THR A 88 3.29 15.03 -16.48
N PHE A 89 3.01 15.99 -17.35
CA PHE A 89 4.02 16.97 -17.77
C PHE A 89 4.36 17.96 -16.66
N SER A 90 3.39 18.37 -15.85
CA SER A 90 3.58 19.17 -14.65
C SER A 90 4.46 18.45 -13.63
N ILE A 91 4.23 17.15 -13.41
CA ILE A 91 5.12 16.32 -12.58
C ILE A 91 6.55 16.31 -13.14
N ILE A 92 6.67 16.04 -14.44
CA ILE A 92 7.96 16.02 -15.12
C ILE A 92 8.60 17.39 -15.11
N GLN A 93 7.86 18.51 -15.06
CA GLN A 93 8.37 19.88 -14.95
C GLN A 93 8.81 20.23 -13.52
N ASP A 94 8.11 19.72 -12.51
CA ASP A 94 8.39 20.00 -11.10
C ASP A 94 9.51 19.11 -10.54
N TYR A 95 9.83 18.01 -11.21
CA TYR A 95 10.89 17.10 -10.78
C TYR A 95 12.26 17.80 -10.68
N ARG A 96 12.83 17.90 -9.47
CA ARG A 96 14.17 18.48 -9.27
C ARG A 96 15.04 17.43 -8.59
N PRO A 97 15.82 16.63 -9.33
CA PRO A 97 16.73 15.67 -8.71
C PRO A 97 17.78 16.41 -7.87
N LYS A 98 18.27 15.75 -6.81
CA LYS A 98 19.36 16.28 -5.97
C LYS A 98 20.63 16.52 -6.80
N ASP A 99 20.89 15.61 -7.72
CA ASP A 99 21.97 15.69 -8.70
C ASP A 99 21.37 15.40 -10.09
N ALA A 100 21.32 16.44 -10.92
CA ALA A 100 20.75 16.34 -12.27
C ALA A 100 21.59 15.46 -13.20
N TYR A 101 22.91 15.47 -13.05
CA TYR A 101 23.80 14.67 -13.89
C TYR A 101 23.62 13.17 -13.56
N VAL A 102 23.63 12.81 -12.28
CA VAL A 102 23.37 11.42 -11.85
C VAL A 102 21.97 10.95 -12.26
N ALA A 103 20.96 11.81 -12.14
CA ALA A 103 19.61 11.47 -12.58
C ALA A 103 19.56 11.19 -14.10
N VAL A 104 20.18 12.05 -14.93
CA VAL A 104 20.28 11.84 -16.38
C VAL A 104 20.92 10.48 -16.68
N GLN A 105 22.05 10.15 -16.04
CA GLN A 105 22.71 8.86 -16.26
C GLN A 105 21.83 7.68 -15.82
N ASN A 106 21.13 7.77 -14.70
CA ASN A 106 20.20 6.73 -14.24
C ASN A 106 19.01 6.51 -15.21
N PHE A 107 18.53 7.57 -15.87
CA PHE A 107 17.50 7.46 -16.89
C PHE A 107 18.04 6.86 -18.19
N ARG A 108 19.23 7.28 -18.65
CA ARG A 108 19.91 6.68 -19.81
C ARG A 108 20.18 5.20 -19.61
N PHE A 109 20.68 4.83 -18.42
CA PHE A 109 20.88 3.44 -18.02
C PHE A 109 19.56 2.64 -18.11
N HIS A 110 18.46 3.21 -17.64
CA HIS A 110 17.18 2.52 -17.73
C HIS A 110 16.73 2.33 -19.18
N LEU A 111 16.94 3.30 -20.06
CA LEU A 111 16.65 3.14 -21.49
C LEU A 111 17.49 2.05 -22.14
N CYS A 112 18.75 1.89 -21.73
CA CYS A 112 19.59 0.76 -22.12
C CYS A 112 18.98 -0.57 -21.65
N TYR A 113 18.56 -0.67 -20.40
CA TYR A 113 17.84 -1.83 -19.87
C TYR A 113 16.55 -2.16 -20.65
N LEU A 114 15.78 -1.15 -21.08
CA LEU A 114 14.58 -1.39 -21.91
C LEU A 114 14.94 -2.05 -23.25
N ALA A 115 16.03 -1.61 -23.89
CA ALA A 115 16.53 -2.25 -25.11
C ALA A 115 16.98 -3.69 -24.84
N GLU A 116 17.68 -3.94 -23.74
CA GLU A 116 18.08 -5.29 -23.31
C GLU A 116 16.90 -6.24 -23.12
N VAL A 117 15.81 -5.76 -22.51
CA VAL A 117 14.57 -6.53 -22.33
C VAL A 117 13.86 -6.78 -23.66
N LEU A 118 13.82 -5.77 -24.55
CA LEU A 118 13.19 -5.88 -25.86
C LEU A 118 13.89 -6.93 -26.73
N CYS A 119 15.22 -6.86 -26.84
CA CYS A 119 16.01 -7.73 -27.71
C CYS A 119 16.42 -9.04 -27.03
N GLY A 120 16.53 -9.07 -25.71
CA GLY A 120 16.73 -10.30 -24.92
C GLY A 120 18.18 -10.69 -24.67
N THR A 121 19.00 -9.78 -24.10
CA THR A 121 20.37 -10.10 -23.63
C THR A 121 20.40 -11.16 -22.53
N HIS A 122 19.41 -11.15 -21.64
CA HIS A 122 19.37 -12.03 -20.48
C HIS A 122 18.44 -13.23 -20.71
N ARG A 123 19.05 -14.42 -20.87
CA ARG A 123 18.42 -15.76 -20.71
C ARG A 123 17.06 -15.96 -21.42
N LYS A 124 17.08 -16.05 -22.76
CA LYS A 124 15.97 -16.54 -23.64
C LYS A 124 14.66 -15.73 -23.61
N PHE A 125 14.58 -14.58 -22.95
CA PHE A 125 13.41 -13.70 -22.95
C PHE A 125 13.67 -12.56 -23.94
N SER A 126 13.10 -12.63 -25.14
CA SER A 126 13.26 -11.62 -26.19
C SER A 126 11.87 -11.25 -26.67
N VAL A 127 11.37 -10.08 -26.26
CA VAL A 127 10.04 -9.60 -26.65
C VAL A 127 9.96 -9.44 -28.17
N LEU A 128 11.04 -8.93 -28.78
CA LEU A 128 11.16 -8.73 -30.21
C LEU A 128 11.04 -10.04 -30.99
N LEU A 129 11.85 -11.07 -30.65
CA LEU A 129 11.77 -12.36 -31.34
C LEU A 129 10.48 -13.12 -31.00
N ASP A 130 9.98 -13.01 -29.76
CA ASP A 130 8.74 -13.65 -29.34
C ASP A 130 7.53 -13.13 -30.15
N ALA A 131 7.55 -11.87 -30.59
CA ALA A 131 6.50 -11.28 -31.42
C ALA A 131 6.37 -11.92 -32.81
N PHE A 132 7.42 -12.58 -33.31
CA PHE A 132 7.43 -13.25 -34.61
C PHE A 132 7.31 -14.77 -34.52
N LYS A 133 7.09 -15.34 -33.34
CA LYS A 133 6.95 -16.81 -33.19
C LYS A 133 5.60 -17.34 -33.63
N ASP A 134 4.57 -16.49 -33.56
CA ASP A 134 3.20 -16.84 -33.85
C ASP A 134 2.67 -15.94 -34.98
N PRO A 135 2.20 -16.49 -36.12
CA PRO A 135 1.60 -15.71 -37.19
C PRO A 135 0.43 -14.83 -36.73
N ASP A 136 -0.28 -15.24 -35.68
CA ASP A 136 -1.45 -14.48 -35.21
C ASP A 136 -1.03 -13.14 -34.59
N LEU A 137 0.18 -13.05 -34.01
CA LEU A 137 0.79 -11.79 -33.51
C LEU A 137 1.21 -10.84 -34.65
N ILE A 138 1.41 -11.35 -35.86
CA ILE A 138 1.64 -10.53 -37.04
C ILE A 138 0.32 -9.93 -37.51
N THR A 139 -0.72 -10.77 -37.61
CA THR A 139 -2.04 -10.33 -38.10
C THR A 139 -2.76 -9.37 -37.16
N SER A 140 -2.54 -9.50 -35.85
CA SER A 140 -3.09 -8.60 -34.83
C SER A 140 -2.32 -7.26 -34.72
N GLY A 141 -1.09 -7.20 -35.25
CA GLY A 141 -0.27 -6.00 -35.33
C GLY A 141 0.75 -5.84 -34.19
N GLU A 142 0.79 -6.77 -33.24
CA GLU A 142 1.75 -6.80 -32.14
C GLU A 142 3.19 -6.90 -32.63
N ALA A 143 3.46 -7.73 -33.64
CA ALA A 143 4.80 -7.85 -34.24
C ALA A 143 5.27 -6.54 -34.85
N GLU A 144 4.39 -5.88 -35.62
CA GLU A 144 4.69 -4.60 -36.25
C GLU A 144 4.91 -3.50 -35.21
N ARG A 145 4.04 -3.43 -34.18
CA ARG A 145 4.21 -2.50 -33.06
C ARG A 145 5.54 -2.70 -32.32
N THR A 146 5.97 -3.95 -32.16
CA THR A 146 7.26 -4.29 -31.54
C THR A 146 8.44 -3.81 -32.39
N VAL A 147 8.34 -3.93 -33.73
CA VAL A 147 9.33 -3.37 -34.67
C VAL A 147 9.36 -1.86 -34.60
N VAL A 148 8.19 -1.18 -34.59
CA VAL A 148 8.11 0.28 -34.44
C VAL A 148 8.84 0.73 -33.17
N LEU A 149 8.57 0.09 -32.02
CA LEU A 149 9.28 0.41 -30.78
C LEU A 149 10.80 0.22 -30.93
N CYS A 150 11.25 -0.90 -31.51
CA CYS A 150 12.68 -1.18 -31.71
C CYS A 150 13.36 -0.11 -32.59
N LEU A 151 12.73 0.28 -33.70
CA LEU A 151 13.23 1.30 -34.61
C LEU A 151 13.24 2.68 -33.96
N VAL A 152 12.22 3.01 -33.17
CA VAL A 152 12.19 4.26 -32.37
C VAL A 152 13.34 4.28 -31.36
N MET A 153 13.62 3.17 -30.67
CA MET A 153 14.77 3.08 -29.77
C MET A 153 16.09 3.30 -30.54
N LEU A 154 16.21 2.70 -31.72
CA LEU A 154 17.39 2.76 -32.57
C LEU A 154 17.68 4.17 -33.09
N LEU A 155 16.66 4.88 -33.60
CA LEU A 155 16.80 6.25 -34.12
C LEU A 155 17.21 7.25 -33.02
N ASN A 156 16.83 6.98 -31.78
CA ASN A 156 17.13 7.85 -30.64
C ASN A 156 18.41 7.45 -29.90
N ALA A 157 19.05 6.32 -30.24
CA ALA A 157 20.15 5.76 -29.47
C ALA A 157 21.30 6.75 -29.26
N ASP A 158 21.68 7.53 -30.28
CA ASP A 158 22.75 8.54 -30.18
C ASP A 158 22.45 9.67 -29.17
N GLN A 159 21.16 9.92 -28.91
CA GLN A 159 20.72 11.02 -28.06
C GLN A 159 20.59 10.59 -26.59
N VAL A 160 20.17 9.34 -26.36
CA VAL A 160 19.73 8.86 -25.03
C VAL A 160 20.36 7.55 -24.57
N GLN A 161 21.09 6.83 -25.43
CA GLN A 161 21.79 5.58 -25.13
C GLN A 161 23.26 5.69 -25.55
N ASN A 162 24.01 4.59 -25.41
CA ASN A 162 25.37 4.45 -25.95
C ASN A 162 25.31 3.88 -27.38
N SER A 163 26.25 4.24 -28.26
CA SER A 163 26.38 3.73 -29.63
C SER A 163 26.41 2.19 -29.70
N LYS A 164 26.92 1.51 -28.67
CA LYS A 164 26.84 0.04 -28.50
C LYS A 164 25.42 -0.52 -28.62
N TYR A 165 24.40 0.23 -28.22
CA TYR A 165 23.01 -0.22 -28.28
C TYR A 165 22.44 -0.18 -29.70
N ARG A 166 23.08 0.50 -30.65
CA ARG A 166 22.63 0.53 -32.05
C ARG A 166 22.85 -0.82 -32.72
N SER A 167 24.07 -1.34 -32.64
CA SER A 167 24.38 -2.68 -33.15
C SER A 167 23.54 -3.74 -32.45
N PHE A 168 23.29 -3.57 -31.15
CA PHE A 168 22.43 -4.45 -30.38
C PHE A 168 20.96 -4.45 -30.84
N LEU A 169 20.36 -3.27 -31.08
CA LEU A 169 18.98 -3.14 -31.57
C LEU A 169 18.83 -3.67 -33.01
N CYS A 170 19.86 -3.52 -33.85
CA CYS A 170 19.87 -4.06 -35.22
C CYS A 170 20.07 -5.58 -35.29
N HIS A 171 20.68 -6.19 -34.27
CA HIS A 171 21.18 -7.57 -34.31
C HIS A 171 20.13 -8.61 -34.76
N HIS A 172 18.87 -8.45 -34.36
CA HIS A 172 17.81 -9.42 -34.63
C HIS A 172 17.11 -9.24 -35.99
N PHE A 173 17.33 -8.14 -36.72
CA PHE A 173 16.60 -7.89 -37.97
C PHE A 173 16.86 -8.92 -39.05
N LEU A 174 18.09 -9.44 -39.15
CA LEU A 174 18.40 -10.53 -40.08
C LEU A 174 17.61 -11.81 -39.74
N GLN A 175 17.45 -12.12 -38.46
CA GLN A 175 16.66 -13.27 -38.01
C GLN A 175 15.17 -13.07 -38.29
N ILE A 176 14.64 -11.87 -38.01
CA ILE A 176 13.24 -11.52 -38.28
C ILE A 176 12.95 -11.57 -39.79
N LYS A 177 13.88 -11.08 -40.63
CA LYS A 177 13.82 -11.18 -42.10
C LYS A 177 13.64 -12.63 -42.55
N MET A 178 14.42 -13.56 -41.98
CA MET A 178 14.29 -14.99 -42.30
C MET A 178 12.94 -15.57 -41.83
N MET A 179 12.50 -15.23 -40.62
CA MET A 179 11.22 -15.69 -40.07
C MET A 179 10.04 -15.23 -40.93
N LEU A 180 10.00 -13.94 -41.27
CA LEU A 180 8.96 -13.37 -42.14
C LEU A 180 8.95 -13.98 -43.54
N ARG A 181 10.13 -14.19 -44.14
CA ARG A 181 10.22 -14.86 -45.46
C ARG A 181 9.72 -16.30 -45.41
N SER A 182 10.01 -17.04 -44.33
CA SER A 182 9.49 -18.40 -44.15
C SER A 182 7.96 -18.38 -44.02
N MET A 183 7.44 -17.55 -43.12
CA MET A 183 5.99 -17.41 -42.90
C MET A 183 5.26 -16.96 -44.15
N ARG A 184 5.86 -16.06 -44.95
CA ARG A 184 5.27 -15.60 -46.20
C ARG A 184 5.18 -16.70 -47.25
N LYS A 185 6.13 -17.66 -47.28
CA LYS A 185 6.05 -18.84 -48.16
C LYS A 185 4.91 -19.77 -47.75
N GLU A 186 4.70 -19.94 -46.44
CA GLU A 186 3.66 -20.82 -45.88
C GLU A 186 2.27 -20.18 -45.91
N SER A 187 2.18 -18.88 -45.70
CA SER A 187 0.92 -18.13 -45.56
C SER A 187 1.10 -16.68 -46.04
N PRO A 188 1.07 -16.42 -47.36
CA PRO A 188 1.33 -15.09 -47.93
C PRO A 188 0.39 -13.99 -47.40
N SER A 189 -0.88 -14.33 -47.14
CA SER A 189 -1.89 -13.38 -46.66
C SER A 189 -1.71 -12.93 -45.21
N LYS A 190 -0.95 -13.68 -44.40
CA LYS A 190 -0.72 -13.35 -42.98
C LYS A 190 0.43 -12.36 -42.76
N VAL A 191 1.30 -12.15 -43.76
CA VAL A 191 2.47 -11.28 -43.63
C VAL A 191 2.26 -9.99 -44.44
N PRO A 192 2.05 -8.84 -43.77
CA PRO A 192 1.92 -7.56 -44.47
C PRO A 192 3.17 -7.21 -45.26
N GLU A 193 3.02 -6.81 -46.52
CA GLU A 193 4.14 -6.42 -47.39
C GLU A 193 4.98 -5.30 -46.75
N ARG A 194 4.31 -4.28 -46.20
CA ARG A 194 4.96 -3.14 -45.55
C ARG A 194 5.92 -3.56 -44.44
N LEU A 195 5.54 -4.57 -43.64
CA LEU A 195 6.35 -5.07 -42.53
C LEU A 195 7.57 -5.84 -43.04
N LEU A 196 7.42 -6.64 -44.09
CA LEU A 196 8.58 -7.31 -44.69
C LEU A 196 9.55 -6.29 -45.28
N ARG A 197 9.05 -5.31 -46.04
CA ARG A 197 9.88 -4.28 -46.69
C ARG A 197 10.72 -3.50 -45.68
N VAL A 198 10.13 -3.01 -44.59
CA VAL A 198 10.88 -2.27 -43.57
C VAL A 198 11.95 -3.14 -42.88
N VAL A 199 11.63 -4.41 -42.61
CA VAL A 199 12.61 -5.34 -42.01
C VAL A 199 13.76 -5.63 -42.97
N GLU A 200 13.48 -5.78 -44.26
CA GLU A 200 14.50 -5.95 -45.30
C GLU A 200 15.39 -4.71 -45.41
N GLN A 201 14.78 -3.53 -45.50
CA GLN A 201 15.47 -2.25 -45.55
C GLN A 201 16.38 -2.04 -44.34
N VAL A 202 15.90 -2.31 -43.12
CA VAL A 202 16.70 -2.15 -41.89
C VAL A 202 17.86 -3.15 -41.84
N SER A 203 17.66 -4.37 -42.36
CA SER A 203 18.72 -5.38 -42.42
C SER A 203 19.84 -5.01 -43.38
N ASP A 204 19.52 -4.25 -44.42
CA ASP A 204 20.43 -3.90 -45.52
C ASP A 204 20.93 -2.43 -45.40
N ALA A 205 20.45 -1.67 -44.40
CA ALA A 205 20.73 -0.25 -44.23
C ALA A 205 22.17 0.04 -43.80
N THR A 206 22.74 1.12 -44.35
CA THR A 206 24.09 1.59 -44.01
C THR A 206 24.08 2.84 -43.13
N HIS A 207 23.01 3.62 -43.18
CA HIS A 207 22.83 4.87 -42.42
C HIS A 207 21.49 4.87 -41.65
N LEU A 208 21.43 5.61 -40.54
CA LEU A 208 20.16 5.79 -39.80
C LEU A 208 19.07 6.47 -40.63
N ARG A 209 19.45 7.31 -41.60
CA ARG A 209 18.50 7.99 -42.50
C ARG A 209 17.63 7.00 -43.25
N GLU A 210 18.20 5.88 -43.71
CA GLU A 210 17.47 4.83 -44.41
C GLU A 210 16.46 4.15 -43.47
N ILE A 211 16.85 3.94 -42.22
CA ILE A 211 15.98 3.36 -41.18
C ILE A 211 14.85 4.33 -40.83
N ALA A 212 15.15 5.63 -40.71
CA ALA A 212 14.15 6.65 -40.42
C ALA A 212 13.12 6.78 -41.55
N ALA A 213 13.57 6.74 -42.80
CA ALA A 213 12.68 6.71 -43.97
C ALA A 213 11.80 5.46 -43.97
N GLY A 214 12.38 4.27 -43.77
CA GLY A 214 11.60 3.02 -43.72
C GLY A 214 10.57 3.00 -42.59
N LEU A 215 10.89 3.56 -41.42
CA LEU A 215 9.92 3.71 -40.33
C LEU A 215 8.81 4.72 -40.68
N GLN A 216 9.16 5.85 -41.31
CA GLN A 216 8.18 6.83 -41.76
C GLN A 216 7.20 6.23 -42.78
N ASP A 217 7.71 5.45 -43.74
CA ASP A 217 6.88 4.77 -44.75
C ASP A 217 5.94 3.74 -44.09
N LEU A 218 6.46 2.92 -43.17
CA LEU A 218 5.66 1.96 -42.41
C LEU A 218 4.48 2.61 -41.67
N LEU A 219 4.74 3.72 -40.96
CA LEU A 219 3.72 4.45 -40.21
C LEU A 219 2.68 5.12 -41.12
N THR A 220 3.14 5.66 -42.26
CA THR A 220 2.28 6.34 -43.23
C THR A 220 1.33 5.34 -43.89
N GLU A 221 1.85 4.20 -44.34
CA GLU A 221 1.06 3.16 -45.01
C GLU A 221 0.04 2.48 -44.10
N ARG A 222 0.34 2.36 -42.80
CA ARG A 222 -0.56 1.69 -41.86
C ARG A 222 -1.70 2.59 -41.40
N ASP A 223 -1.38 3.74 -40.82
CA ASP A 223 -2.34 4.56 -40.05
C ASP A 223 -2.30 6.05 -40.46
N ALA A 224 -1.68 6.40 -41.59
CA ALA A 224 -1.36 7.79 -41.97
C ALA A 224 -0.62 8.55 -40.85
N GLU A 225 0.17 7.81 -40.06
CA GLU A 225 0.98 8.34 -38.97
C GLU A 225 2.35 8.81 -39.51
N TYR A 226 2.98 9.72 -38.77
CA TYR A 226 4.29 10.26 -39.13
C TYR A 226 5.18 10.49 -37.93
N LEU A 227 6.49 10.53 -38.21
CA LEU A 227 7.53 10.83 -37.25
C LEU A 227 7.63 12.34 -37.02
N VAL A 228 7.92 12.70 -35.78
CA VAL A 228 8.09 14.09 -35.35
C VAL A 228 9.31 14.26 -34.46
N ASP A 229 9.99 15.38 -34.63
CA ASP A 229 11.10 15.80 -33.78
C ASP A 229 10.55 16.48 -32.52
N CYS A 230 10.93 15.96 -31.37
CA CYS A 230 10.37 16.26 -30.07
C CYS A 230 11.39 16.97 -29.17
N ARG A 231 10.96 18.06 -28.53
CA ARG A 231 11.74 18.87 -27.59
C ARG A 231 10.90 19.26 -26.37
N TRP A 232 11.53 19.49 -25.22
CA TRP A 232 10.81 20.01 -24.06
C TRP A 232 10.55 21.51 -24.19
N LYS A 233 9.31 21.94 -23.99
CA LYS A 233 8.91 23.34 -23.96
C LYS A 233 7.92 23.60 -22.83
N TRP A 234 8.14 24.69 -22.12
CA TRP A 234 7.29 25.10 -21.00
C TRP A 234 7.02 26.61 -21.03
N ASP A 235 5.91 26.99 -21.66
CA ASP A 235 5.52 28.38 -21.79
C ASP A 235 4.83 28.89 -20.51
N SER A 236 5.34 30.00 -19.97
CA SER A 236 4.86 30.61 -18.72
C SER A 236 3.58 31.45 -18.91
N ALA A 237 3.29 31.90 -20.13
CA ALA A 237 2.09 32.67 -20.48
C ALA A 237 1.75 32.51 -21.99
N TYR A 238 0.57 32.97 -22.39
CA TYR A 238 0.18 33.09 -23.80
C TYR A 238 1.17 34.03 -24.52
N THR A 239 2.10 33.46 -25.28
CA THR A 239 2.97 34.22 -26.19
C THR A 239 2.34 34.21 -27.58
N GLN A 240 2.04 35.39 -28.11
CA GLN A 240 1.70 35.62 -29.52
C GLN A 240 0.53 34.78 -30.09
N GLY A 241 -0.61 34.71 -29.39
CA GLY A 241 -1.86 34.17 -29.96
C GLY A 241 -1.91 32.66 -30.18
N HIS A 242 -0.84 31.93 -29.86
CA HIS A 242 -0.83 30.46 -29.84
C HIS A 242 -1.08 29.92 -28.43
N LEU A 243 -1.72 28.75 -28.34
CA LEU A 243 -1.91 28.03 -27.08
C LEU A 243 -0.54 27.74 -26.43
N PRO A 244 -0.35 28.06 -25.13
CA PRO A 244 0.93 27.84 -24.45
C PRO A 244 1.27 26.34 -24.41
N ILE A 245 2.48 25.99 -24.83
CA ILE A 245 2.92 24.60 -24.87
C ILE A 245 3.53 24.24 -23.52
N ARG A 246 2.99 23.21 -22.87
CA ARG A 246 3.42 22.71 -21.56
C ARG A 246 3.71 21.21 -21.63
N GLY A 247 4.92 20.85 -22.06
CA GLY A 247 5.35 19.47 -22.21
C GLY A 247 6.25 19.28 -23.43
N ILE A 248 5.90 18.32 -24.28
CA ILE A 248 6.66 18.00 -25.50
C ILE A 248 6.15 18.85 -26.67
N LEU A 249 6.99 19.76 -27.16
CA LEU A 249 6.85 20.40 -28.47
C LEU A 249 7.27 19.39 -29.54
N TYR A 250 6.51 19.31 -30.63
CA TYR A 250 6.83 18.46 -31.76
C TYR A 250 6.81 19.26 -33.07
N GLU A 251 7.75 18.96 -33.95
CA GLU A 251 7.93 19.55 -35.28
C GLU A 251 8.07 18.42 -36.32
N THR A 252 7.91 18.74 -37.61
CA THR A 252 8.15 17.77 -38.67
C THR A 252 9.57 17.21 -38.57
N VAL A 253 9.72 15.89 -38.69
CA VAL A 253 11.03 15.23 -38.59
C VAL A 253 12.00 15.79 -39.63
N ASN A 254 13.21 16.16 -39.18
CA ASN A 254 14.30 16.45 -40.10
C ASN A 254 15.14 15.19 -40.33
N LEU A 255 14.90 14.48 -41.44
CA LEU A 255 15.61 13.24 -41.75
C LEU A 255 17.12 13.43 -41.97
N ASP A 256 17.55 14.63 -42.37
CA ASP A 256 18.96 14.92 -42.63
C ASP A 256 19.80 15.01 -41.34
N ARG A 257 19.17 14.93 -40.16
CA ARG A 257 19.90 14.78 -38.88
C ARG A 257 20.41 13.35 -38.65
N PHE A 258 19.94 12.36 -39.41
CA PHE A 258 20.29 10.94 -39.26
C PHE A 258 21.44 10.50 -40.18
N MET A 259 22.51 11.30 -40.28
CA MET A 259 23.65 10.99 -41.15
C MET A 259 24.66 10.03 -40.52
N THR A 260 24.48 9.63 -39.26
CA THR A 260 25.40 8.71 -38.58
C THR A 260 25.40 7.34 -39.27
N SER A 261 26.59 6.86 -39.63
CA SER A 261 26.79 5.50 -40.15
C SER A 261 26.40 4.45 -39.12
N LEU A 262 26.06 3.26 -39.59
CA LEU A 262 25.78 2.09 -38.76
C LEU A 262 27.04 1.25 -38.47
N ASP A 263 28.17 1.57 -39.14
CA ASP A 263 29.43 0.84 -39.01
C ASP A 263 30.13 1.14 -37.68
N ASN A 264 30.47 0.06 -36.97
CA ASN A 264 31.06 0.08 -35.64
C ASN A 264 32.56 0.40 -35.72
N THR A 265 32.97 1.66 -35.57
CA THR A 265 34.28 1.94 -34.95
C THR A 265 34.31 3.35 -34.41
N GLU A 266 34.77 3.44 -33.16
CA GLU A 266 35.26 4.64 -32.48
C GLU A 266 34.21 5.50 -31.75
N TYR A 267 34.53 5.78 -30.48
CA TYR A 267 33.80 6.58 -29.49
C TYR A 267 32.69 5.90 -28.69
N ALA A 268 33.08 5.02 -27.76
CA ALA A 268 32.19 4.58 -26.66
C ALA A 268 32.87 4.41 -25.29
N ASP A 269 34.17 4.67 -25.16
CA ASP A 269 34.94 4.24 -23.97
C ASP A 269 34.62 5.04 -22.69
N GLU A 270 34.23 6.30 -22.83
CA GLU A 270 33.97 7.19 -21.69
C GLU A 270 32.56 7.03 -21.11
N LEU A 271 31.56 6.89 -22.00
CA LEU A 271 30.17 6.65 -21.59
C LEU A 271 29.95 5.20 -21.10
N GLU A 272 30.71 4.23 -21.62
CA GLU A 272 30.67 2.83 -21.15
C GLU A 272 31.16 2.72 -19.69
N LYS A 273 32.29 3.36 -19.34
CA LYS A 273 32.80 3.40 -17.95
C LYS A 273 31.88 4.14 -16.99
N GLU A 274 31.13 5.13 -17.45
CA GLU A 274 30.12 5.83 -16.63
C GLU A 274 28.85 5.00 -16.43
N LEU A 275 28.35 4.33 -17.47
CA LEU A 275 27.19 3.45 -17.38
C LEU A 275 27.48 2.19 -16.56
N GLU A 276 28.66 1.59 -16.67
CA GLU A 276 29.07 0.44 -15.86
C GLU A 276 29.19 0.80 -14.36
N ARG A 277 29.69 2.00 -14.05
CA ARG A 277 29.72 2.50 -12.66
C ARG A 277 28.30 2.68 -12.09
N VAL A 278 27.34 3.08 -12.91
CA VAL A 278 25.92 3.21 -12.53
C VAL A 278 25.22 1.84 -12.48
N HIS A 279 25.59 0.88 -13.34
CA HIS A 279 25.10 -0.50 -13.30
C HIS A 279 25.34 -1.13 -11.92
N CYS A 280 26.51 -0.88 -11.32
CA CYS A 280 26.84 -1.29 -9.95
C CYS A 280 25.96 -0.64 -8.85
N LEU A 281 25.33 0.51 -9.12
CA LEU A 281 24.43 1.19 -8.17
C LEU A 281 22.99 0.66 -8.24
N GLU A 282 22.53 0.18 -9.40
CA GLU A 282 21.22 -0.49 -9.52
C GLU A 282 21.25 -1.98 -9.19
N ASP A 283 22.43 -2.61 -9.29
CA ASP A 283 22.73 -3.93 -8.71
C ASP A 283 23.08 -3.87 -7.20
N GLN A 284 22.82 -2.74 -6.53
CA GLN A 284 22.95 -2.64 -5.09
C GLN A 284 21.89 -3.51 -4.39
N LYS A 285 22.31 -4.76 -4.11
CA LYS A 285 21.64 -5.86 -3.39
C LYS A 285 20.24 -6.23 -3.90
N ASP A 286 19.98 -7.53 -4.06
CA ASP A 286 18.64 -8.03 -4.32
C ASP A 286 17.70 -7.50 -3.22
N PRO A 287 16.72 -6.63 -3.53
CA PRO A 287 15.85 -6.07 -2.51
C PRO A 287 14.96 -7.14 -1.86
N LEU A 288 14.88 -8.35 -2.42
CA LEU A 288 14.27 -9.50 -1.75
C LEU A 288 15.17 -10.03 -0.62
N GLU A 289 16.49 -9.99 -0.77
CA GLU A 289 17.42 -10.23 0.34
C GLU A 289 17.30 -9.12 1.38
N ASP A 290 17.22 -7.83 1.01
CA ASP A 290 17.05 -6.77 2.02
C ASP A 290 15.66 -6.80 2.69
N ILE A 291 14.60 -7.22 1.98
CA ILE A 291 13.28 -7.45 2.57
C ILE A 291 13.29 -8.72 3.44
N ALA A 292 13.97 -9.79 3.03
CA ALA A 292 14.12 -11.02 3.82
C ALA A 292 15.00 -10.78 5.06
N LEU A 293 16.12 -10.09 4.90
CA LEU A 293 17.05 -9.68 5.97
C LEU A 293 16.40 -8.67 6.89
N SER A 294 15.63 -7.68 6.41
CA SER A 294 14.90 -6.76 7.29
C SER A 294 13.72 -7.44 8.00
N LYS A 295 13.07 -8.42 7.38
CA LYS A 295 12.09 -9.29 8.06
C LYS A 295 12.79 -10.14 9.12
N GLN A 296 13.92 -10.74 8.80
CA GLN A 296 14.72 -11.55 9.71
C GLN A 296 15.28 -10.72 10.87
N GLN A 297 15.85 -9.53 10.62
CA GLN A 297 16.29 -8.59 11.64
C GLN A 297 15.13 -8.11 12.50
N LYS A 298 13.96 -7.82 11.93
CA LYS A 298 12.76 -7.48 12.72
C LYS A 298 12.30 -8.67 13.57
N GLN A 299 12.43 -9.90 13.07
CA GLN A 299 12.07 -11.10 13.80
C GLN A 299 13.09 -11.44 14.89
N GLU A 300 14.38 -11.22 14.65
CA GLU A 300 15.47 -11.34 15.62
C GLU A 300 15.42 -10.23 16.67
N GLN A 301 15.10 -8.99 16.31
CA GLN A 301 14.85 -7.90 17.24
C GLN A 301 13.61 -8.17 18.10
N LYS A 302 12.52 -8.70 17.51
CA LYS A 302 11.35 -9.16 18.27
C LYS A 302 11.70 -10.31 19.21
N ALA A 303 12.45 -11.30 18.75
CA ALA A 303 12.89 -12.42 19.58
C ALA A 303 13.87 -11.98 20.68
N SER A 304 14.77 -11.04 20.39
CA SER A 304 15.69 -10.44 21.36
C SER A 304 14.93 -9.61 22.39
N ALA A 305 14.02 -8.73 21.96
CA ALA A 305 13.14 -7.97 22.84
C ALA A 305 12.26 -8.91 23.69
N GLN A 306 11.74 -10.00 23.14
CA GLN A 306 11.02 -11.03 23.90
C GLN A 306 11.93 -11.75 24.90
N ARG A 307 13.19 -12.05 24.56
CA ARG A 307 14.17 -12.62 25.51
C ARG A 307 14.53 -11.64 26.61
N HIS A 308 14.70 -10.36 26.28
CA HIS A 308 14.93 -9.30 27.26
C HIS A 308 13.73 -9.10 28.17
N LEU A 309 12.52 -9.06 27.61
CA LEU A 309 11.27 -9.03 28.38
C LEU A 309 11.14 -10.27 29.26
N ARG A 310 11.41 -11.47 28.74
CA ARG A 310 11.43 -12.70 29.56
C ARG A 310 12.45 -12.60 30.69
N ARG A 311 13.67 -12.10 30.45
CA ARG A 311 14.68 -11.89 31.50
C ARG A 311 14.24 -10.85 32.52
N VAL A 312 13.59 -9.77 32.09
CA VAL A 312 13.00 -8.76 32.97
C VAL A 312 11.84 -9.36 33.79
N PHE A 313 10.95 -10.13 33.17
CA PHE A 313 9.89 -10.86 33.88
C PHE A 313 10.46 -11.90 34.85
N TYR A 314 11.52 -12.62 34.49
CA TYR A 314 12.23 -13.52 35.40
C TYR A 314 12.87 -12.77 36.56
N PHE A 315 13.52 -11.63 36.29
CA PHE A 315 14.10 -10.78 37.32
C PHE A 315 13.02 -10.21 38.25
N ILE A 316 11.92 -9.69 37.71
CA ILE A 316 10.75 -9.23 38.47
C ILE A 316 10.15 -10.39 39.27
N SER A 317 10.03 -11.59 38.70
CA SER A 317 9.50 -12.76 39.40
C SER A 317 10.42 -13.22 40.54
N LEU A 318 11.74 -13.10 40.36
CA LEU A 318 12.75 -13.37 41.38
C LEU A 318 12.68 -12.30 42.47
N CYS A 319 12.63 -11.01 42.11
CA CYS A 319 12.43 -9.90 43.04
C CYS A 319 11.11 -10.04 43.81
N MET A 320 10.03 -10.49 43.18
CA MET A 320 8.73 -10.71 43.80
C MET A 320 8.72 -11.99 44.65
N ARG A 321 9.49 -13.02 44.30
CA ARG A 321 9.71 -14.21 45.15
C ARG A 321 10.57 -13.87 46.37
N TRP A 322 11.61 -13.06 46.19
CA TRP A 322 12.45 -12.53 47.26
C TRP A 322 11.65 -11.61 48.16
N LYS A 323 10.86 -10.69 47.60
CA LYS A 323 9.94 -9.82 48.35
C LYS A 323 8.89 -10.65 49.09
N ARG A 324 8.31 -11.70 48.50
CA ARG A 324 7.39 -12.61 49.21
C ARG A 324 8.07 -13.38 50.35
N LYS A 325 9.33 -13.82 50.18
CA LYS A 325 10.12 -14.48 51.25
C LYS A 325 10.68 -13.51 52.30
N ALA A 326 10.91 -12.25 51.95
CA ALA A 326 11.36 -11.20 52.87
C ALA A 326 10.18 -10.56 53.61
N CYS A 327 9.01 -10.45 52.98
CA CYS A 327 7.78 -9.93 53.58
C CYS A 327 6.93 -10.99 54.29
N SER A 328 7.38 -12.25 54.40
CA SER A 328 6.73 -13.25 55.29
C SER A 328 6.89 -12.94 56.79
N LYS A 329 7.53 -11.82 57.15
CA LYS A 329 7.45 -11.18 58.47
C LYS A 329 7.29 -9.67 58.32
N ALA A 330 6.08 -9.19 58.01
CA ALA A 330 5.61 -7.86 58.39
C ALA A 330 4.13 -7.68 58.01
N GLU A 331 3.38 -7.10 58.95
CA GLU A 331 1.97 -6.68 58.86
C GLU A 331 1.64 -5.75 57.67
N PRO A 332 0.35 -5.59 57.33
CA PRO A 332 -0.07 -5.02 56.05
C PRO A 332 0.01 -3.49 56.06
N VAL A 333 0.91 -2.95 55.25
CA VAL A 333 0.86 -1.54 54.84
C VAL A 333 0.20 -1.47 53.46
N ALA A 334 -0.87 -0.67 53.40
CA ALA A 334 -1.65 -0.40 52.21
C ALA A 334 -0.78 0.10 51.05
N LYS A 335 -0.76 -0.65 49.95
CA LYS A 335 -0.28 -0.16 48.66
C LYS A 335 -1.48 0.45 47.91
N GLU A 336 -1.42 1.75 47.68
CA GLU A 336 -2.21 2.41 46.63
C GLU A 336 -1.71 1.98 45.25
N GLY A 337 -2.65 1.75 44.33
CA GLY A 337 -2.47 2.00 42.90
C GLY A 337 -2.02 0.85 41.99
N GLU A 338 -2.84 -0.19 41.82
CA GLU A 338 -3.15 -0.68 40.46
C GLU A 338 -4.60 -0.25 40.22
N GLU A 339 -4.81 0.66 39.28
CA GLU A 339 -6.13 1.20 38.95
C GLU A 339 -6.95 0.13 38.23
N SER A 340 -8.09 -0.24 38.80
CA SER A 340 -9.05 -1.13 38.14
C SER A 340 -9.60 -0.44 36.88
N VAL A 341 -9.68 -1.19 35.78
CA VAL A 341 -10.12 -0.67 34.47
C VAL A 341 -11.62 -0.28 34.47
N ILE A 342 -12.41 -0.80 35.42
CA ILE A 342 -13.88 -0.63 35.45
C ILE A 342 -14.35 0.16 36.67
N PHE A 343 -13.58 0.20 37.76
CA PHE A 343 -13.98 0.89 38.98
C PHE A 343 -13.96 2.42 38.82
N LYS A 344 -15.08 3.09 39.08
CA LYS A 344 -15.12 4.56 39.17
C LYS A 344 -14.75 5.04 40.57
N LYS A 345 -13.62 5.76 40.65
CA LYS A 345 -13.17 6.41 41.88
C LYS A 345 -14.01 7.68 42.13
N ALA A 346 -14.55 7.82 43.33
CA ALA A 346 -15.15 9.07 43.78
C ALA A 346 -14.04 10.00 44.28
N ASP A 347 -13.90 11.16 43.63
CA ASP A 347 -12.95 12.18 44.03
C ASP A 347 -13.63 13.29 44.85
N ILE A 348 -12.81 13.98 45.63
CA ILE A 348 -13.24 15.02 46.54
C ILE A 348 -12.28 16.17 46.35
N ASP A 349 -12.79 17.29 45.86
CA ASP A 349 -12.02 18.53 45.70
C ASP A 349 -12.75 19.70 46.35
N GLN A 350 -12.14 20.89 46.27
CA GLN A 350 -12.69 22.10 46.87
C GLN A 350 -13.95 22.63 46.16
N THR A 351 -14.32 22.04 45.01
CA THR A 351 -15.46 22.45 44.18
C THR A 351 -16.63 21.46 44.28
N GLN A 352 -16.37 20.17 44.53
CA GLN A 352 -17.40 19.15 44.66
C GLN A 352 -16.94 17.92 45.48
N CYS A 353 -17.91 17.23 46.05
CA CYS A 353 -17.72 15.95 46.72
C CYS A 353 -18.48 14.84 45.99
N ASP A 354 -17.78 14.03 45.19
CA ASP A 354 -18.40 12.92 44.45
C ASP A 354 -18.87 11.79 45.34
N LEU A 355 -18.44 11.72 46.61
CA LEU A 355 -18.97 10.76 47.57
C LEU A 355 -20.41 11.09 47.98
N CYS A 356 -20.73 12.38 48.07
CA CYS A 356 -22.01 12.86 48.57
C CYS A 356 -22.89 13.49 47.47
N GLY A 357 -22.33 13.78 46.29
CA GLY A 357 -23.01 14.47 45.19
C GLY A 357 -23.22 15.97 45.44
N VAL A 358 -22.46 16.56 46.35
CA VAL A 358 -22.61 17.98 46.74
C VAL A 358 -21.60 18.83 45.96
N ARG A 359 -22.06 19.95 45.40
CA ARG A 359 -21.21 20.98 44.79
C ARG A 359 -21.09 22.14 45.77
N PHE A 360 -19.85 22.56 46.05
CA PHE A 360 -19.58 23.74 46.87
C PHE A 360 -19.67 24.95 45.94
N ILE A 361 -20.70 25.79 46.10
CA ILE A 361 -20.99 26.90 45.18
C ILE A 361 -19.83 27.90 45.19
N GLN A 362 -19.26 28.17 44.01
CA GLN A 362 -18.44 29.36 43.75
C GLN A 362 -19.37 30.43 43.17
N SER A 363 -19.61 31.51 43.90
CA SER A 363 -20.66 32.49 43.58
C SER A 363 -20.34 33.30 42.32
N SER A 364 -21.07 33.03 41.24
CA SER A 364 -21.28 33.99 40.14
C SER A 364 -22.64 33.84 39.44
N GLU A 365 -23.69 33.44 40.17
CA GLU A 365 -25.08 33.53 39.71
C GLU A 365 -25.89 34.42 40.65
N ASN A 366 -25.72 35.73 40.46
CA ASN A 366 -26.72 36.76 40.76
C ASN A 366 -27.01 37.55 39.47
N TYR A 367 -27.35 36.82 38.41
CA TYR A 367 -27.92 37.38 37.19
C TYR A 367 -29.13 36.52 36.85
N PHE A 368 -30.32 37.13 36.85
CA PHE A 368 -31.66 36.53 36.75
C PHE A 368 -32.28 35.99 38.03
N SER A 369 -32.64 36.90 38.93
CA SER A 369 -33.91 36.83 39.69
C SER A 369 -34.29 38.23 40.18
N ARG A 370 -34.87 39.06 39.31
CA ARG A 370 -35.79 40.13 39.76
C ARG A 370 -36.78 40.56 38.66
N SER A 371 -37.89 39.83 38.58
CA SER A 371 -39.24 40.31 38.29
C SER A 371 -40.11 39.32 39.10
N GLU A 372 -40.92 39.73 40.07
CA GLU A 372 -42.06 40.63 39.94
C GLU A 372 -42.36 41.39 41.26
N SER A 373 -43.19 42.40 41.09
CA SER A 373 -43.78 43.39 41.99
C SER A 373 -44.41 42.92 43.32
N MET A 374 -44.27 43.75 44.36
CA MET A 374 -45.32 44.42 45.18
C MET A 374 -44.60 45.22 46.27
N GLU A 375 -44.56 46.55 46.17
CA GLU A 375 -45.48 47.52 46.77
C GLU A 375 -45.29 47.73 48.28
N GLY A 376 -45.20 49.02 48.67
CA GLY A 376 -45.31 49.51 50.04
C GLY A 376 -44.00 49.87 50.75
N ASP A 377 -43.71 51.04 51.32
CA ASP A 377 -44.03 52.47 51.15
C ASP A 377 -43.33 53.18 52.34
N ALA A 378 -42.87 54.43 52.14
CA ALA A 378 -42.37 55.43 53.13
C ALA A 378 -41.17 55.05 54.05
N SER A 379 -40.19 55.88 54.39
CA SER A 379 -40.05 57.35 54.45
C SER A 379 -38.56 57.78 54.54
N GLU A 380 -38.29 59.01 54.10
CA GLU A 380 -37.04 59.80 54.14
C GLU A 380 -36.46 60.09 55.57
N PRO A 381 -35.49 61.03 55.75
CA PRO A 381 -34.08 61.05 55.34
C PRO A 381 -33.13 61.33 56.54
N VAL A 382 -31.80 61.36 56.34
CA VAL A 382 -30.84 62.36 56.91
C VAL A 382 -29.40 61.98 56.51
N THR A 383 -28.72 62.95 55.90
CA THR A 383 -27.33 62.99 55.42
C THR A 383 -26.36 63.54 56.51
N PRO A 384 -25.07 63.84 56.24
CA PRO A 384 -23.95 62.97 55.84
C PRO A 384 -22.68 63.24 56.72
N THR A 385 -21.65 62.39 56.71
CA THR A 385 -20.27 62.86 56.89
C THR A 385 -19.29 61.91 56.20
N GLU A 386 -18.41 62.51 55.40
CA GLU A 386 -17.36 61.93 54.57
C GLU A 386 -16.32 61.15 55.38
N ILE A 387 -15.64 60.18 54.74
CA ILE A 387 -14.18 60.06 54.65
C ILE A 387 -13.86 58.88 53.70
N SER A 388 -13.20 59.23 52.58
CA SER A 388 -12.06 58.57 51.93
C SER A 388 -11.94 57.04 51.87
N GLY A 389 -11.70 56.54 50.67
CA GLY A 389 -10.65 55.53 50.44
C GLY A 389 -11.10 54.11 50.10
N GLU A 390 -11.00 53.77 48.81
CA GLU A 390 -10.59 52.46 48.27
C GLU A 390 -11.07 51.18 48.98
N LYS A 391 -12.17 50.60 48.50
CA LYS A 391 -12.40 49.13 48.60
C LYS A 391 -13.00 48.61 47.30
N LYS A 392 -12.12 48.28 46.35
CA LYS A 392 -12.48 47.52 45.15
C LYS A 392 -11.53 46.36 44.93
N LEU A 393 -11.30 45.52 45.96
CA LEU A 393 -10.44 44.32 45.87
C LEU A 393 -10.76 43.19 46.88
N ASN A 394 -11.96 43.14 47.48
CA ASN A 394 -12.28 42.16 48.55
C ASN A 394 -13.44 41.18 48.28
N VAL A 395 -13.98 41.10 47.06
CA VAL A 395 -15.13 40.21 46.78
C VAL A 395 -14.67 38.80 46.34
N GLU A 396 -13.54 38.68 45.65
CA GLU A 396 -13.08 37.41 45.06
C GLU A 396 -12.32 36.50 46.05
N GLY A 397 -11.64 37.10 47.03
CA GLY A 397 -11.04 36.36 48.16
C GLY A 397 -12.09 35.77 49.10
N ASN A 398 -13.27 36.40 49.21
CA ASN A 398 -14.33 35.97 50.12
C ASN A 398 -15.13 34.77 49.56
N ALA A 399 -15.31 34.69 48.24
CA ALA A 399 -15.97 33.53 47.61
C ALA A 399 -15.11 32.26 47.71
N THR A 400 -13.80 32.38 47.54
CA THR A 400 -12.84 31.27 47.64
C THR A 400 -12.67 30.80 49.09
N SER A 401 -12.70 31.73 50.05
CA SER A 401 -12.68 31.38 51.48
C SER A 401 -13.97 30.68 51.92
N VAL A 402 -15.13 31.14 51.44
CA VAL A 402 -16.44 30.54 51.79
C VAL A 402 -16.59 29.13 51.21
N ALA A 403 -16.16 28.88 49.96
CA ALA A 403 -16.16 27.52 49.39
C ALA A 403 -15.19 26.57 50.12
N SER A 404 -14.04 27.08 50.56
CA SER A 404 -13.06 26.32 51.36
C SER A 404 -13.59 25.99 52.76
N GLU A 405 -14.34 26.90 53.38
CA GLU A 405 -14.96 26.68 54.68
C GLU A 405 -16.12 25.67 54.59
N ALA A 406 -17.00 25.79 53.60
CA ALA A 406 -18.07 24.83 53.32
C ALA A 406 -17.53 23.42 53.01
N TYR A 407 -16.39 23.33 52.32
CA TYR A 407 -15.67 22.07 52.07
C TYR A 407 -15.19 21.40 53.37
N ILE A 408 -14.56 22.18 54.26
CA ILE A 408 -14.04 21.67 55.55
C ILE A 408 -15.20 21.25 56.46
N GLU A 409 -16.26 22.04 56.53
CA GLU A 409 -17.46 21.73 57.31
C GLU A 409 -18.13 20.46 56.81
N HIS A 410 -18.34 20.32 55.49
CA HIS A 410 -18.92 19.14 54.87
C HIS A 410 -18.14 17.87 55.19
N ARG A 411 -16.80 17.90 55.06
CA ARG A 411 -15.93 16.76 55.38
C ARG A 411 -16.04 16.30 56.83
N ASN A 412 -16.38 17.21 57.74
CA ASN A 412 -16.51 16.93 59.16
C ASN A 412 -17.88 16.37 59.55
N THR A 413 -18.90 16.46 58.69
CA THR A 413 -20.24 15.93 58.94
C THR A 413 -20.23 14.41 59.17
N SER A 414 -21.12 13.94 60.05
CA SER A 414 -21.29 12.51 60.32
C SER A 414 -21.79 11.75 59.09
N GLU A 415 -22.63 12.38 58.27
CA GLU A 415 -23.13 11.80 57.02
C GLU A 415 -22.01 11.56 56.00
N HIS A 416 -21.11 12.54 55.81
CA HIS A 416 -19.94 12.37 54.94
C HIS A 416 -19.02 11.26 55.46
N LYS A 417 -18.75 11.22 56.77
CA LYS A 417 -17.91 10.16 57.38
C LYS A 417 -18.50 8.77 57.17
N ASN A 418 -19.82 8.63 57.33
CA ASN A 418 -20.54 7.37 57.09
C ASN A 418 -20.50 6.96 55.61
N LYS A 419 -20.76 7.90 54.68
CA LYS A 419 -20.67 7.65 53.23
C LYS A 419 -19.25 7.31 52.79
N ASN A 420 -18.22 7.96 53.35
CA ASN A 420 -16.82 7.67 53.10
C ASN A 420 -16.42 6.28 53.62
N ALA A 421 -16.89 5.89 54.81
CA ALA A 421 -16.67 4.54 55.32
C ALA A 421 -17.33 3.48 54.41
N ALA A 422 -18.57 3.70 53.98
CA ALA A 422 -19.28 2.83 53.05
C ALA A 422 -18.59 2.74 51.68
N TYR A 423 -18.10 3.87 51.15
CA TYR A 423 -17.33 3.90 49.91
C TYR A 423 -16.01 3.15 50.02
N LYS A 424 -15.25 3.35 51.10
CA LYS A 424 -13.98 2.62 51.33
C LYS A 424 -14.21 1.12 51.43
N TYR A 425 -15.27 0.71 52.12
CA TYR A 425 -15.67 -0.69 52.21
C TYR A 425 -16.02 -1.25 50.83
N TYR A 426 -16.86 -0.55 50.06
CA TYR A 426 -17.21 -0.93 48.69
C TYR A 426 -15.99 -1.02 47.76
N ALA A 427 -15.08 -0.05 47.83
CA ALA A 427 -13.85 -0.03 47.03
C ALA A 427 -12.91 -1.20 47.36
N ASP A 428 -12.75 -1.53 48.65
CA ASP A 428 -11.96 -2.68 49.07
C ASP A 428 -12.61 -4.01 48.68
N PHE A 429 -13.94 -4.13 48.83
CA PHE A 429 -14.72 -5.26 48.35
C PHE A 429 -14.53 -5.47 46.84
N PHE A 430 -14.72 -4.41 46.04
CA PHE A 430 -14.60 -4.46 44.59
C PHE A 430 -13.21 -4.93 44.17
N ARG A 431 -12.16 -4.32 44.75
CA ARG A 431 -10.77 -4.68 44.47
C ARG A 431 -10.43 -6.13 44.83
N ARG A 432 -10.95 -6.64 45.95
CA ARG A 432 -10.59 -7.98 46.45
C ARG A 432 -11.42 -9.09 45.83
N LYS A 433 -12.68 -8.82 45.47
CA LYS A 433 -13.64 -9.86 45.11
C LYS A 433 -14.16 -9.77 43.68
N VAL A 434 -14.18 -8.57 43.10
CA VAL A 434 -14.81 -8.34 41.79
C VAL A 434 -13.76 -8.21 40.70
N ASP A 435 -12.71 -7.41 40.93
CA ASP A 435 -11.60 -7.25 39.98
C ASP A 435 -10.98 -8.59 39.55
N PRO A 436 -10.63 -9.53 40.46
CA PRO A 436 -10.05 -10.81 40.06
C PRO A 436 -10.96 -11.61 39.14
N VAL A 437 -12.29 -11.56 39.37
CA VAL A 437 -13.27 -12.29 38.54
C VAL A 437 -13.39 -11.68 37.15
N ILE A 438 -13.29 -10.35 37.03
CA ILE A 438 -13.25 -9.66 35.74
C ILE A 438 -11.98 -10.06 34.96
N TYR A 439 -10.82 -10.07 35.62
CA TYR A 439 -9.57 -10.49 35.00
C TYR A 439 -9.62 -11.95 34.55
N ASP A 440 -10.10 -12.86 35.39
CA ASP A 440 -10.32 -14.28 35.05
C ASP A 440 -11.22 -14.43 33.81
N GLY A 441 -12.29 -13.62 33.71
CA GLY A 441 -13.18 -13.62 32.56
C GLY A 441 -12.51 -13.16 31.27
N LEU A 442 -11.68 -12.11 31.34
CA LEU A 442 -10.91 -11.62 30.19
C LEU A 442 -9.85 -12.63 29.74
N GLU A 443 -9.17 -13.29 30.68
CA GLU A 443 -8.19 -14.35 30.37
C GLU A 443 -8.84 -15.52 29.63
N VAL A 444 -10.02 -15.96 30.05
CA VAL A 444 -10.78 -17.02 29.37
C VAL A 444 -11.21 -16.60 27.96
N VAL A 445 -11.62 -15.35 27.76
CA VAL A 445 -11.95 -14.81 26.42
C VAL A 445 -10.74 -14.87 25.48
N GLU A 446 -9.56 -14.51 25.98
CA GLU A 446 -8.31 -14.57 25.21
C GLU A 446 -7.92 -16.02 24.88
N ALA A 447 -8.04 -16.94 25.85
CA ALA A 447 -7.79 -18.36 25.62
C ALA A 447 -8.72 -18.96 24.53
N ILE A 448 -10.02 -18.62 24.55
CA ILE A 448 -10.97 -19.04 23.49
C ILE A 448 -10.56 -18.46 22.13
N ARG A 449 -10.10 -17.21 22.10
CA ARG A 449 -9.69 -16.53 20.86
C ARG A 449 -8.46 -17.21 20.25
N GLU A 450 -7.46 -17.53 21.06
CA GLU A 450 -6.25 -18.24 20.61
C GLU A 450 -6.58 -19.62 20.01
N GLN A 451 -7.48 -20.38 20.64
CA GLN A 451 -7.91 -21.69 20.10
C GLN A 451 -8.75 -21.58 18.81
N THR A 452 -9.49 -20.48 18.62
CA THR A 452 -10.30 -20.27 17.40
C THR A 452 -9.43 -19.95 16.18
N TYR A 453 -8.25 -19.35 16.37
CA TYR A 453 -7.31 -19.07 15.26
C TYR A 453 -6.66 -20.32 14.66
N THR A 454 -6.67 -21.44 15.40
CA THR A 454 -6.04 -22.69 14.97
C THR A 454 -7.00 -23.69 14.32
N GLN A 455 -8.32 -23.42 14.28
CA GLN A 455 -9.33 -24.41 13.85
C GLN A 455 -10.42 -23.80 12.96
N ASP A 456 -10.55 -24.27 11.71
CA ASP A 456 -11.49 -23.75 10.68
C ASP A 456 -12.89 -24.43 10.68
N HIS A 457 -13.27 -25.14 11.73
CA HIS A 457 -14.58 -25.79 11.81
C HIS A 457 -15.69 -24.83 12.25
N LEU A 458 -16.70 -24.65 11.39
CA LEU A 458 -17.81 -23.70 11.54
C LEU A 458 -18.60 -23.86 12.86
N VAL A 459 -18.81 -25.08 13.35
CA VAL A 459 -19.59 -25.37 14.57
C VAL A 459 -18.88 -24.89 15.85
N TYR A 460 -17.54 -24.97 15.88
CA TYR A 460 -16.75 -24.47 17.03
C TYR A 460 -16.68 -22.94 17.04
N LYS A 461 -16.73 -22.31 15.87
CA LYS A 461 -16.73 -20.85 15.71
C LYS A 461 -17.99 -20.21 16.26
N GLU A 462 -19.15 -20.86 16.15
CA GLU A 462 -20.40 -20.32 16.70
C GLU A 462 -20.47 -20.44 18.23
N GLY A 463 -20.03 -21.59 18.77
CA GLY A 463 -19.92 -21.82 20.22
C GLY A 463 -18.91 -20.89 20.91
N SER A 464 -17.74 -20.67 20.28
CA SER A 464 -16.70 -19.77 20.81
C SER A 464 -17.17 -18.32 20.88
N ASN A 465 -17.82 -17.85 19.81
CA ASN A 465 -18.40 -16.51 19.73
C ASN A 465 -19.50 -16.30 20.77
N LEU A 466 -20.35 -17.30 21.02
CA LEU A 466 -21.41 -17.22 22.03
C LEU A 466 -20.84 -17.10 23.45
N CYS A 467 -19.85 -17.93 23.81
CA CYS A 467 -19.19 -17.88 25.13
C CYS A 467 -18.49 -16.54 25.36
N GLN A 468 -17.74 -16.04 24.37
CA GLN A 468 -17.08 -14.73 24.47
C GLN A 468 -18.08 -13.59 24.64
N ARG A 469 -19.19 -13.62 23.89
CA ARG A 469 -20.24 -12.60 23.98
C ARG A 469 -20.87 -12.58 25.37
N LYS A 470 -21.23 -13.73 25.93
CA LYS A 470 -21.82 -13.83 27.27
C LYS A 470 -20.90 -13.28 28.37
N ILE A 471 -19.60 -13.62 28.34
CA ILE A 471 -18.62 -13.10 29.31
C ILE A 471 -18.51 -11.58 29.21
N LYS A 472 -18.36 -11.03 27.99
CA LYS A 472 -18.28 -9.59 27.76
C LYS A 472 -19.55 -8.85 28.18
N GLU A 473 -20.73 -9.42 27.93
CA GLU A 473 -22.01 -8.86 28.36
C GLU A 473 -22.15 -8.83 29.89
N ASN A 474 -21.70 -9.87 30.59
CA ASN A 474 -21.74 -9.89 32.06
C ASN A 474 -20.74 -8.90 32.68
N ILE A 475 -19.54 -8.76 32.11
CA ILE A 475 -18.58 -7.71 32.50
C ILE A 475 -19.19 -6.33 32.28
N LYS A 476 -19.87 -6.11 31.15
CA LYS A 476 -20.58 -4.86 30.88
C LYS A 476 -21.67 -4.58 31.93
N LYS A 477 -22.48 -5.56 32.31
CA LYS A 477 -23.48 -5.40 33.39
C LYS A 477 -22.85 -5.01 34.73
N ILE A 478 -21.67 -5.54 35.05
CA ILE A 478 -20.92 -5.12 36.24
C ILE A 478 -20.50 -3.65 36.11
N SER A 479 -19.98 -3.25 34.94
CA SER A 479 -19.64 -1.85 34.65
C SER A 479 -20.86 -0.91 34.78
N ASP A 480 -22.00 -1.28 34.21
CA ASP A 480 -23.24 -0.50 34.28
C ASP A 480 -23.76 -0.39 35.72
N ALA A 481 -23.61 -1.45 36.53
CA ALA A 481 -23.96 -1.42 37.94
C ALA A 481 -23.00 -0.56 38.78
N VAL A 482 -21.70 -0.57 38.47
CA VAL A 482 -20.71 0.34 39.09
C VAL A 482 -21.08 1.80 38.81
N GLU A 483 -21.50 2.08 37.58
CA GLU A 483 -21.99 3.40 37.18
C GLU A 483 -23.22 3.81 37.98
N GLU A 484 -24.22 2.94 38.09
CA GLU A 484 -25.45 3.20 38.84
C GLU A 484 -25.17 3.46 40.33
N ILE A 485 -24.25 2.70 40.93
CA ILE A 485 -23.80 2.92 42.32
C ILE A 485 -23.11 4.27 42.46
N TYR A 486 -22.28 4.64 41.49
CA TYR A 486 -21.56 5.91 41.47
C TYR A 486 -22.51 7.10 41.32
N GLU A 487 -23.50 7.04 40.42
CA GLU A 487 -24.47 8.12 40.21
C GLU A 487 -25.42 8.28 41.40
N ARG A 488 -25.93 7.17 41.93
CA ARG A 488 -26.87 7.20 43.07
C ARG A 488 -26.19 7.35 44.43
N LYS A 489 -24.86 7.34 44.48
CA LYS A 489 -24.06 7.36 45.72
C LYS A 489 -24.45 6.24 46.68
N ALA A 490 -24.87 5.11 46.13
CA ALA A 490 -25.47 3.99 46.85
C ALA A 490 -24.40 3.03 47.43
N TRP A 491 -23.31 3.57 47.97
CA TRP A 491 -22.12 2.82 48.39
C TRP A 491 -22.42 1.69 49.37
N ALA A 492 -23.33 1.92 50.32
CA ALA A 492 -23.72 0.94 51.33
C ALA A 492 -24.45 -0.29 50.74
N LYS A 493 -25.05 -0.17 49.56
CA LYS A 493 -25.71 -1.27 48.84
C LYS A 493 -24.84 -1.82 47.70
N GLY A 494 -23.65 -1.28 47.51
CA GLY A 494 -22.80 -1.61 46.36
C GLY A 494 -22.35 -3.08 46.35
N GLU A 495 -22.06 -3.65 47.52
CA GLU A 495 -21.71 -5.08 47.63
C GLU A 495 -22.87 -5.99 47.19
N GLU A 496 -24.08 -5.73 47.67
CA GLU A 496 -25.28 -6.53 47.34
C GLU A 496 -25.57 -6.50 45.83
N ILE A 497 -25.54 -5.30 45.24
CA ILE A 497 -25.81 -5.09 43.82
C ILE A 497 -24.75 -5.78 42.96
N ILE A 498 -23.46 -5.57 43.25
CA ILE A 498 -22.37 -6.13 42.44
C ILE A 498 -22.25 -7.64 42.61
N THR A 499 -22.43 -8.18 43.81
CA THR A 499 -22.31 -9.63 44.06
C THR A 499 -23.25 -10.45 43.17
N LYS A 500 -24.47 -9.96 42.92
CA LYS A 500 -25.44 -10.61 42.02
C LYS A 500 -24.97 -10.68 40.56
N HIS A 501 -24.21 -9.69 40.11
CA HIS A 501 -23.65 -9.67 38.76
C HIS A 501 -22.34 -10.46 38.69
N THR A 502 -21.52 -10.40 39.73
CA THR A 502 -20.28 -11.16 39.86
C THR A 502 -20.53 -12.66 39.91
N SER A 503 -21.56 -13.13 40.64
CA SER A 503 -21.89 -14.57 40.70
C SER A 503 -22.25 -15.13 39.32
N LYS A 504 -23.06 -14.39 38.54
CA LYS A 504 -23.40 -14.77 37.16
C LYS A 504 -22.20 -14.82 36.23
N LEU A 505 -21.24 -13.91 36.44
CA LEU A 505 -19.98 -13.92 35.70
C LEU A 505 -19.15 -15.16 36.05
N VAL A 506 -19.04 -15.52 37.33
CA VAL A 506 -18.37 -16.75 37.79
C VAL A 506 -18.98 -17.99 37.12
N ASP A 507 -20.31 -18.11 37.15
CA ASP A 507 -21.01 -19.25 36.53
C ASP A 507 -20.70 -19.34 35.03
N THR A 508 -20.73 -18.21 34.33
CA THR A 508 -20.43 -18.14 32.88
C THR A 508 -18.96 -18.50 32.58
N ILE A 509 -18.02 -18.07 33.44
CA ILE A 509 -16.60 -18.40 33.33
C ILE A 509 -16.38 -19.90 33.51
N GLU A 510 -17.08 -20.52 34.47
CA GLU A 510 -16.97 -21.96 34.71
C GLU A 510 -17.52 -22.77 33.52
N GLU A 511 -18.67 -22.37 32.97
CA GLU A 511 -19.22 -22.96 31.73
C GLU A 511 -18.22 -22.86 30.56
N ALA A 512 -17.62 -21.70 30.36
CA ALA A 512 -16.63 -21.48 29.31
C ALA A 512 -15.36 -22.33 29.50
N ARG A 513 -14.89 -22.49 30.75
CA ARG A 513 -13.76 -23.38 31.08
C ARG A 513 -14.10 -24.85 30.83
N LYS A 514 -15.33 -25.29 31.12
CA LYS A 514 -15.80 -26.65 30.79
C LYS A 514 -15.85 -26.88 29.28
N TRP A 515 -16.30 -25.88 28.52
CA TRP A 515 -16.33 -25.94 27.06
C TRP A 515 -14.92 -26.06 26.45
N LEU A 516 -13.96 -25.25 26.93
CA LEU A 516 -12.56 -25.32 26.49
C LEU A 516 -11.96 -26.72 26.73
N LYS A 517 -12.17 -27.29 27.92
CA LYS A 517 -11.70 -28.66 28.25
C LYS A 517 -12.30 -29.72 27.33
N LYS A 518 -13.56 -29.58 26.93
CA LYS A 518 -14.23 -30.51 26.02
C LYS A 518 -13.56 -30.50 24.64
N ILE A 519 -13.24 -29.32 24.12
CA ILE A 519 -12.57 -29.17 22.81
C ILE A 519 -11.17 -29.76 22.83
N ASP A 520 -10.39 -29.47 23.87
CA ASP A 520 -9.06 -30.06 24.02
C ASP A 520 -9.12 -31.60 24.08
N SER A 521 -10.16 -32.17 24.71
CA SER A 521 -10.38 -33.62 24.77
C SER A 521 -10.84 -34.25 23.44
N ASP A 522 -11.53 -33.49 22.57
CA ASP A 522 -11.94 -33.97 21.26
C ASP A 522 -10.75 -33.95 20.27
N ARG A 523 -9.87 -32.94 20.37
CA ARG A 523 -8.62 -32.86 19.59
C ARG A 523 -7.71 -34.07 19.82
N THR A 524 -7.53 -34.45 21.08
CA THR A 524 -6.68 -35.59 21.46
C THR A 524 -7.22 -36.95 20.99
N LYS A 525 -8.50 -37.04 20.62
CA LYS A 525 -9.10 -38.26 20.05
C LYS A 525 -8.97 -38.33 18.53
N GLU A 526 -9.03 -37.20 17.82
CA GLU A 526 -8.85 -37.14 16.37
C GLU A 526 -7.39 -37.43 15.94
N GLU A 527 -6.40 -36.96 16.69
CA GLU A 527 -4.97 -37.25 16.43
C GLU A 527 -4.60 -38.73 16.65
N GLY A 528 -5.37 -39.47 17.48
CA GLY A 528 -5.13 -40.88 17.77
C GLY A 528 -5.59 -41.88 16.69
N PHE A 529 -6.39 -41.44 15.70
CA PHE A 529 -6.93 -42.32 14.65
C PHE A 529 -6.09 -42.36 13.36
N VAL A 530 -5.08 -41.50 13.24
CA VAL A 530 -4.27 -41.34 12.01
C VAL A 530 -2.97 -42.17 12.04
N HIS A 531 -2.63 -42.82 13.15
CA HIS A 531 -1.36 -43.55 13.30
C HIS A 531 -1.43 -45.08 13.22
N ASP A 532 -2.59 -45.67 12.93
CA ASP A 532 -2.78 -47.13 13.02
C ASP A 532 -3.07 -47.82 11.68
N ARG A 533 -2.65 -47.23 10.55
CA ARG A 533 -2.95 -47.82 9.23
C ARG A 533 -1.86 -47.89 8.17
N ASP A 534 -0.59 -47.65 8.50
CA ASP A 534 0.52 -47.84 7.55
C ASP A 534 1.75 -48.46 8.24
N LEU A 535 1.64 -49.72 8.66
CA LEU A 535 2.78 -50.58 8.96
C LEU A 535 2.44 -52.02 8.55
N GLU A 536 2.63 -52.34 7.27
CA GLU A 536 2.95 -53.69 6.75
C GLU A 536 3.27 -53.54 5.26
N ASP A 537 4.54 -53.35 4.89
CA ASP A 537 5.30 -54.40 4.17
C ASP A 537 6.75 -53.99 3.80
N GLU A 538 7.65 -54.86 4.25
CA GLU A 538 8.92 -55.34 3.71
C GLU A 538 10.13 -54.42 3.38
N VAL A 539 11.18 -54.73 4.15
CA VAL A 539 12.60 -54.45 4.06
C VAL A 539 13.24 -55.11 2.83
N VAL A 540 14.28 -54.51 2.21
CA VAL A 540 15.63 -55.10 1.95
C VAL A 540 16.56 -54.14 1.15
N CYS A 541 17.64 -53.77 1.85
CA CYS A 541 19.03 -53.43 1.48
C CYS A 541 19.45 -52.92 0.08
N VAL A 542 20.12 -51.75 0.10
CA VAL A 542 21.09 -51.26 -0.90
C VAL A 542 22.51 -51.33 -0.30
N PRO A 543 23.55 -51.65 -1.10
CA PRO A 543 24.81 -50.93 -0.93
C PRO A 543 25.37 -50.31 -2.23
N ALA A 544 25.74 -49.04 -2.07
CA ALA A 544 26.62 -48.11 -2.82
C ALA A 544 27.15 -48.43 -4.24
N PRO A 545 27.21 -47.42 -5.15
CA PRO A 545 27.87 -47.56 -6.45
C PRO A 545 29.36 -47.16 -6.42
N ARG A 546 30.23 -48.00 -7.00
CA ARG A 546 31.49 -47.56 -7.63
C ARG A 546 31.26 -47.51 -9.15
N GLY A 547 31.76 -46.45 -9.77
CA GLY A 547 31.54 -46.20 -11.20
C GLY A 547 32.40 -47.05 -12.13
N ALA A 548 31.98 -47.10 -13.40
CA ALA A 548 32.81 -46.98 -14.61
C ALA A 548 31.93 -47.05 -15.87
N PHE A 549 32.33 -46.25 -16.86
CA PHE A 549 32.19 -46.41 -18.32
C PHE A 549 31.59 -47.75 -18.83
N GLU A 550 30.65 -47.73 -19.79
CA GLU A 550 30.93 -47.69 -21.25
C GLU A 550 29.70 -48.08 -22.12
N ARG A 551 29.51 -47.32 -23.21
CA ARG A 551 29.02 -47.65 -24.58
C ARG A 551 27.73 -48.47 -24.88
N ARG A 552 27.00 -47.84 -25.83
CA ARG A 552 26.28 -48.35 -27.02
C ARG A 552 24.86 -48.94 -26.86
N GLY A 553 23.97 -48.39 -27.71
CA GLY A 553 23.29 -49.23 -28.71
C GLY A 553 21.77 -49.18 -28.71
N ALA A 554 21.23 -48.37 -29.63
CA ALA A 554 20.10 -48.64 -30.54
C ALA A 554 18.78 -49.25 -30.01
N GLY A 555 17.68 -48.66 -30.50
CA GLY A 555 16.57 -49.47 -31.00
C GLY A 555 15.18 -49.13 -30.47
N ASN A 556 14.47 -48.33 -31.27
CA ASN A 556 13.07 -48.48 -31.67
C ASN A 556 11.99 -48.87 -30.65
N GLY A 557 10.95 -48.02 -30.60
CA GLY A 557 9.67 -48.44 -31.19
C GLY A 557 8.43 -48.40 -30.30
N PHE A 558 7.43 -47.67 -30.79
CA PHE A 558 5.98 -47.92 -30.72
C PHE A 558 5.27 -47.71 -29.36
N VAL A 559 4.39 -46.70 -29.23
CA VAL A 559 2.97 -46.56 -29.67
C VAL A 559 1.98 -46.89 -28.54
N GLY A 560 0.96 -46.04 -28.39
CA GLY A 560 -0.29 -46.34 -27.70
C GLY A 560 -0.57 -45.37 -26.55
N ASN A 561 -1.22 -44.23 -26.82
CA ASN A 561 -2.66 -44.02 -26.61
C ASN A 561 -3.13 -44.31 -25.17
N SER A 562 -3.66 -43.28 -24.50
CA SER A 562 -5.08 -43.16 -24.12
C SER A 562 -5.25 -42.07 -23.06
N ASP A 563 -6.00 -41.02 -23.38
CA ASP A 563 -6.68 -40.17 -22.40
C ASP A 563 -7.63 -41.01 -21.52
N PRO A 564 -8.01 -40.51 -20.34
CA PRO A 564 -9.38 -39.99 -20.30
C PRO A 564 -9.53 -38.64 -19.59
N MET A 565 -10.49 -37.89 -20.12
CA MET A 565 -11.18 -36.75 -19.53
C MET A 565 -11.44 -36.91 -18.02
N PHE A 566 -11.17 -35.85 -17.26
CA PHE A 566 -12.04 -35.47 -16.15
C PHE A 566 -12.29 -33.96 -16.15
N GLN A 567 -13.58 -33.65 -16.13
CA GLN A 567 -14.18 -32.35 -16.23
C GLN A 567 -14.33 -31.78 -14.82
N GLY A 568 -13.63 -30.68 -14.52
CA GLY A 568 -13.73 -29.97 -13.25
C GLY A 568 -13.83 -28.47 -13.50
N ARG A 569 -15.02 -27.90 -13.26
CA ARG A 569 -15.29 -26.47 -13.32
C ARG A 569 -14.45 -25.75 -12.26
N GLU A 570 -13.57 -24.84 -12.67
CA GLU A 570 -13.01 -23.82 -11.79
C GLU A 570 -13.48 -22.43 -12.23
N GLN A 571 -14.15 -21.75 -11.29
CA GLN A 571 -14.53 -20.35 -11.40
C GLN A 571 -13.28 -19.49 -11.21
N THR A 572 -12.86 -18.81 -12.27
CA THR A 572 -11.82 -17.78 -12.21
C THR A 572 -12.42 -16.46 -11.75
N VAL A 573 -11.99 -15.98 -10.59
CA VAL A 573 -12.18 -14.58 -10.19
C VAL A 573 -11.09 -13.75 -10.89
N SER A 574 -11.46 -13.06 -11.96
CA SER A 574 -10.58 -12.13 -12.67
C SER A 574 -10.43 -10.82 -11.88
N LEU A 575 -9.21 -10.53 -11.44
CA LEU A 575 -8.78 -9.15 -11.21
C LEU A 575 -8.30 -8.63 -12.58
N PHE A 576 -8.84 -7.48 -13.01
CA PHE A 576 -8.73 -6.82 -14.33
C PHE A 576 -9.87 -7.16 -15.34
N PRO A 577 -10.56 -6.14 -15.89
CA PRO A 577 -11.63 -6.35 -16.85
C PRO A 577 -11.07 -6.73 -18.22
N THR A 578 -11.53 -7.86 -18.74
CA THR A 578 -11.45 -8.22 -20.16
C THR A 578 -12.32 -7.25 -20.94
N VAL A 579 -11.73 -6.29 -21.66
CA VAL A 579 -12.46 -5.49 -22.65
C VAL A 579 -12.27 -6.15 -24.00
N ALA A 580 -13.35 -6.77 -24.50
CA ALA A 580 -13.48 -7.15 -25.89
C ALA A 580 -13.48 -5.87 -26.74
N VAL A 581 -12.47 -5.69 -27.59
CA VAL A 581 -12.49 -4.66 -28.61
C VAL A 581 -13.33 -5.18 -29.76
N GLN A 582 -14.62 -4.81 -29.77
CA GLN A 582 -15.38 -4.80 -31.02
C GLN A 582 -15.03 -3.54 -31.82
N PRO A 583 -14.94 -3.63 -33.16
CA PRO A 583 -14.56 -2.51 -34.01
C PRO A 583 -15.71 -1.50 -34.07
N LEU A 584 -15.55 -0.34 -33.43
CA LEU A 584 -16.41 0.81 -33.67
C LEU A 584 -15.98 1.49 -34.97
N ASN A 585 -16.61 1.08 -36.06
CA ASN A 585 -16.76 1.92 -37.24
C ASN A 585 -17.69 3.09 -36.88
N LEU A 586 -17.15 4.30 -36.73
CA LEU A 586 -17.90 5.54 -36.93
C LEU A 586 -16.97 6.64 -37.48
N PRO A 587 -17.47 7.50 -38.39
CA PRO A 587 -16.65 8.39 -39.18
C PRO A 587 -16.30 9.65 -38.41
N VAL A 588 -15.04 10.06 -38.54
CA VAL A 588 -14.53 11.36 -38.10
C VAL A 588 -15.02 12.42 -39.09
N HIS A 589 -16.06 13.18 -38.71
CA HIS A 589 -16.30 14.52 -39.26
C HIS A 589 -15.78 15.55 -38.27
N ILE A 590 -14.57 16.05 -38.52
CA ILE A 590 -14.04 17.25 -37.90
C ILE A 590 -14.67 18.45 -38.61
N CYS A 591 -15.57 19.17 -37.94
CA CYS A 591 -15.97 20.51 -38.36
C CYS A 591 -15.12 21.55 -37.63
N CYS A 592 -14.19 22.16 -38.37
CA CYS A 592 -13.73 23.52 -38.09
C CYS A 592 -14.90 24.50 -38.19
N GLY A 593 -15.02 25.44 -37.26
CA GLY A 593 -15.99 26.53 -37.38
C GLY A 593 -15.91 27.50 -36.21
N GLY A 594 -15.19 28.60 -36.41
CA GLY A 594 -15.05 29.70 -35.46
C GLY A 594 -16.35 30.42 -35.17
N LEU A 595 -16.42 30.98 -33.96
CA LEU A 595 -17.42 31.94 -33.54
C LEU A 595 -17.17 33.29 -34.23
N ALA A 596 -18.01 33.65 -35.19
CA ALA A 596 -18.33 35.04 -35.49
C ALA A 596 -19.78 35.29 -35.09
N ARG A 597 -19.98 36.07 -34.02
CA ARG A 597 -21.27 36.69 -33.70
C ARG A 597 -21.31 38.01 -34.43
N GLU A 598 -22.21 38.16 -35.40
CA GLU A 598 -22.79 39.46 -35.72
C GLU A 598 -24.14 39.31 -36.44
N GLN A 599 -25.14 39.96 -35.84
CA GLN A 599 -26.31 40.62 -36.45
C GLN A 599 -27.17 39.87 -37.47
N CYS A 600 -28.40 39.52 -37.07
CA CYS A 600 -29.61 40.12 -37.64
C CYS A 600 -30.83 39.88 -36.73
N ARG A 601 -31.34 40.96 -36.13
CA ARG A 601 -32.71 41.11 -35.63
C ARG A 601 -33.56 41.65 -36.77
N GLY A 602 -34.76 41.08 -36.97
CA GLY A 602 -35.98 41.72 -37.51
C GLY A 602 -35.90 42.22 -38.97
N CYS A 603 -36.95 42.21 -39.79
CA CYS A 603 -38.38 42.08 -39.58
C CYS A 603 -39.01 41.62 -40.92
N GLN A 604 -40.33 41.45 -40.90
CA GLN A 604 -41.20 41.96 -41.97
C GLN A 604 -40.71 43.28 -42.57
#